data_AF-A0A7X7WGR6-F1
#
_entry.id   AF-A0A7X7WGR6-F1
#
_cell.length_a   1.000
_cell.length_b   1.000
_cell.length_c   1.000
_cell.angle_alpha   90.00
_cell.angle_beta   90.00
_cell.angle_gamma   90.00
#
_symmetry.space_group_name_H-M   'P 1'
#
loop_
_entity.id
_entity.type
_entity.pdbx_description
1 polymer ?
#
loop_
_entity_poly.entity_id
_entity_poly.type
_entity_poly.pdbx_seq_one_letter_code
_entity_poly.pdbx_strand_id
1 'polypeptide(L)'
;MPGFYPHNPIGFIQVMALLMKTNATANPGTDVDTMQAGIHQYIQMMHLDTLFYEHTIKQPTFDTIAAEIIRSQDVTLLLGFWYIEEVIPVGPGQWLVSWRRTGGHYVTVAGVNEQEGLIGISDPDADNFEMGICSGVLRGLNHIHPTGHNDGVSGSHDIYDIGVPPCSPGGLWELEHAYWHSPYLLSRYMNQNGGMFMVTLPWSCPQIEPMVGAIYTEIEAAVIVSPRQPIPCAYKPGDINGDDVVIGGDVTYGVRYFKGIGSQPPDSCWNDSTQNWLYAAGDVNGNCEFRGSDITFLVAYFKSIQPALKWCRWTPPLVLPPAINRDGDKAVEPMKIIPSQSK
;
A
#
# COMPACT_ATOMS: atom_id res chain seq x y z
N MET A 1 12.97 24.76 -7.46
CA MET A 1 13.22 23.31 -7.44
C MET A 1 13.26 22.84 -8.89
N PRO A 2 14.25 22.05 -9.32
CA PRO A 2 14.23 21.50 -10.68
C PRO A 2 12.96 20.66 -10.84
N GLY A 3 12.26 20.79 -11.97
CA GLY A 3 11.02 20.07 -12.24
C GLY A 3 11.26 18.57 -12.08
N PHE A 4 10.70 18.00 -11.00
CA PHE A 4 10.75 16.57 -10.73
C PHE A 4 9.54 15.90 -11.38
N TYR A 5 9.70 14.63 -11.76
CA TYR A 5 8.76 13.69 -12.40
C TYR A 5 7.34 14.21 -12.77
N PRO A 6 6.87 14.05 -14.02
CA PRO A 6 7.35 13.07 -15.01
C PRO A 6 8.51 13.55 -15.91
N HIS A 7 8.97 14.80 -15.80
CA HIS A 7 9.92 15.38 -16.76
C HIS A 7 11.39 14.94 -16.59
N ASN A 8 11.76 14.23 -15.51
CA ASN A 8 13.12 13.74 -15.28
C ASN A 8 13.15 12.39 -14.49
N PRO A 9 12.78 11.26 -15.13
CA PRO A 9 12.76 9.96 -14.48
C PRO A 9 14.14 9.49 -13.98
N ILE A 10 15.22 9.79 -14.73
CA ILE A 10 16.59 9.43 -14.33
C ILE A 10 16.99 10.15 -13.03
N GLY A 11 16.70 11.45 -12.95
CA GLY A 11 16.97 12.23 -11.73
C GLY A 11 16.17 11.71 -10.53
N PHE A 12 14.93 11.28 -10.75
CA PHE A 12 14.12 10.63 -9.71
C PHE A 12 14.76 9.33 -9.21
N ILE A 13 15.15 8.44 -10.12
CA ILE A 13 15.82 7.17 -9.77
C ILE A 13 17.10 7.44 -8.98
N GLN A 14 17.92 8.40 -9.39
CA GLN A 14 19.17 8.73 -8.70
C GLN A 14 18.94 9.26 -7.28
N VAL A 15 17.93 10.12 -7.10
CA VAL A 15 17.57 10.62 -5.76
C VAL A 15 17.06 9.49 -4.89
N MET A 16 16.16 8.64 -5.40
CA MET A 16 15.64 7.50 -4.64
C MET A 16 16.75 6.52 -4.28
N ALA A 17 17.63 6.15 -5.22
CA ALA A 17 18.76 5.27 -4.95
C ALA A 17 19.70 5.82 -3.87
N LEU A 18 19.94 7.14 -3.84
CA LEU A 18 20.73 7.79 -2.80
C LEU A 18 20.03 7.73 -1.44
N LEU A 19 18.74 8.07 -1.39
CA LEU A 19 17.94 8.08 -0.15
C LEU A 19 17.78 6.67 0.42
N MET A 20 17.55 5.68 -0.45
CA MET A 20 17.43 4.27 -0.11
C MET A 20 18.78 3.58 0.12
N LYS A 21 19.90 4.27 -0.09
CA LYS A 21 21.26 3.71 0.00
C LYS A 21 21.49 2.48 -0.89
N THR A 22 20.83 2.43 -2.05
CA THR A 22 20.98 1.36 -3.02
C THR A 22 22.45 1.23 -3.46
N ASN A 23 22.99 0.02 -3.36
CA ASN A 23 24.39 -0.31 -3.64
C ASN A 23 25.42 0.55 -2.86
N ALA A 24 25.04 1.04 -1.68
CA ALA A 24 26.02 1.66 -0.79
C ALA A 24 27.11 0.65 -0.42
N THR A 25 28.36 1.12 -0.32
CA THR A 25 29.63 0.36 -0.38
C THR A 25 29.83 -0.84 0.57
N ALA A 26 28.87 -1.19 1.42
CA ALA A 26 28.91 -2.35 2.31
C ALA A 26 27.81 -3.41 2.03
N ASN A 27 26.69 -3.07 1.38
CA ASN A 27 25.56 -3.97 1.16
C ASN A 27 25.06 -3.85 -0.29
N PRO A 28 25.28 -4.86 -1.16
CA PRO A 28 24.71 -4.89 -2.50
C PRO A 28 23.17 -4.86 -2.49
N GLY A 29 22.57 -4.16 -3.45
CA GLY A 29 21.13 -3.97 -3.52
C GLY A 29 20.64 -2.89 -2.56
N THR A 30 19.39 -3.02 -2.11
CA THR A 30 18.73 -2.11 -1.20
C THR A 30 18.27 -2.90 0.03
N ASP A 31 18.66 -2.48 1.23
CA ASP A 31 18.13 -3.07 2.45
C ASP A 31 16.72 -2.53 2.73
N VAL A 32 15.80 -3.38 3.21
CA VAL A 32 14.38 -3.00 3.38
C VAL A 32 14.19 -1.82 4.34
N ASP A 33 14.98 -1.76 5.42
CA ASP A 33 14.86 -0.68 6.39
C ASP A 33 15.39 0.64 5.78
N THR A 34 16.40 0.56 4.91
CA THR A 34 16.88 1.72 4.14
C THR A 34 15.92 2.13 3.02
N MET A 35 15.22 1.18 2.41
CA MET A 35 14.18 1.46 1.42
C MET A 35 13.03 2.24 2.06
N GLN A 36 12.51 1.74 3.19
CA GLN A 36 11.49 2.39 4.02
C GLN A 36 11.91 3.83 4.36
N ALA A 37 13.10 4.00 4.95
CA ALA A 37 13.62 5.30 5.35
C ALA A 37 13.78 6.25 4.16
N GLY A 38 14.26 5.76 3.02
CA GLY A 38 14.45 6.55 1.81
C GLY A 38 13.15 7.06 1.20
N ILE A 39 12.11 6.22 1.13
CA ILE A 39 10.78 6.61 0.65
C ILE A 39 10.16 7.62 1.62
N HIS A 40 10.20 7.35 2.92
CA HIS A 40 9.68 8.27 3.93
C HIS A 40 10.34 9.65 3.84
N GLN A 41 11.67 9.68 3.71
CA GLN A 41 12.42 10.91 3.55
C GLN A 41 12.04 11.65 2.27
N TYR A 42 11.86 10.93 1.15
CA TYR A 42 11.41 11.53 -0.10
C TYR A 42 10.02 12.17 0.02
N ILE A 43 9.06 11.47 0.63
CA ILE A 43 7.70 11.99 0.87
C ILE A 43 7.76 13.30 1.65
N GLN A 44 8.58 13.37 2.71
CA GLN A 44 8.75 14.60 3.50
C GLN A 44 9.44 15.72 2.72
N MET A 45 10.53 15.42 2.01
CA MET A 45 11.28 16.40 1.22
C MET A 45 10.44 17.05 0.13
N MET A 46 9.47 16.31 -0.41
CA MET A 46 8.58 16.77 -1.47
C MET A 46 7.24 17.32 -0.93
N HIS A 47 7.06 17.39 0.39
CA HIS A 47 5.81 17.81 1.05
C HIS A 47 4.59 17.01 0.59
N LEU A 48 4.79 15.70 0.37
CA LEU A 48 3.76 14.76 -0.04
C LEU A 48 3.11 14.02 1.15
N ASP A 49 3.51 14.34 2.38
CA ASP A 49 3.08 13.68 3.62
C ASP A 49 1.57 13.83 3.94
N THR A 50 0.92 14.79 3.28
CA THR A 50 -0.53 14.97 3.31
C THR A 50 -1.26 14.07 2.32
N LEU A 51 -0.58 13.62 1.25
CA LEU A 51 -1.16 12.82 0.17
C LEU A 51 -0.82 11.34 0.33
N PHE A 52 0.41 11.04 0.71
CA PHE A 52 0.95 9.69 0.79
C PHE A 52 1.59 9.46 2.16
N TYR A 53 1.56 8.21 2.58
CA TYR A 53 2.43 7.72 3.63
C TYR A 53 3.04 6.41 3.17
N GLU A 54 4.16 6.07 3.78
CA GLU A 54 4.80 4.78 3.61
C GLU A 54 4.62 3.98 4.89
N HIS A 55 4.38 2.69 4.74
CA HIS A 55 4.53 1.72 5.82
C HIS A 55 5.09 0.41 5.27
N THR A 56 5.97 -0.21 6.04
CA THR A 56 6.60 -1.49 5.69
C THR A 56 6.16 -2.55 6.68
N ILE A 57 5.81 -3.73 6.17
CA ILE A 57 5.39 -4.89 6.95
C ILE A 57 6.42 -6.00 6.74
N LYS A 58 7.07 -6.47 7.80
CA LYS A 58 7.94 -7.67 7.76
C LYS A 58 7.06 -8.91 7.89
N GLN A 59 7.37 -9.95 7.12
CA GLN A 59 6.63 -11.21 7.06
C GLN A 59 5.10 -11.01 6.90
N PRO A 60 4.63 -10.29 5.86
CA PRO A 60 3.21 -10.02 5.71
C PRO A 60 2.43 -11.29 5.39
N THR A 61 1.18 -11.38 5.84
CA THR A 61 0.25 -12.42 5.34
C THR A 61 -0.26 -12.05 3.94
N PHE A 62 -0.67 -13.04 3.15
CA PHE A 62 -1.31 -12.79 1.86
C PHE A 62 -2.54 -11.88 2.02
N ASP A 63 -3.43 -12.17 2.97
CA ASP A 63 -4.62 -11.35 3.24
C ASP A 63 -4.29 -9.88 3.51
N THR A 64 -3.18 -9.62 4.20
CA THR A 64 -2.72 -8.25 4.45
C THR A 64 -2.31 -7.58 3.14
N ILE A 65 -1.55 -8.27 2.29
CA ILE A 65 -1.15 -7.74 0.98
C ILE A 65 -2.37 -7.51 0.09
N ALA A 66 -3.29 -8.46 0.03
CA ALA A 66 -4.51 -8.35 -0.75
C ALA A 66 -5.36 -7.14 -0.31
N ALA A 67 -5.53 -6.94 1.00
CA ALA A 67 -6.24 -5.79 1.54
C ALA A 67 -5.59 -4.46 1.13
N GLU A 68 -4.26 -4.37 1.11
CA GLU A 68 -3.55 -3.15 0.69
C GLU A 68 -3.68 -2.90 -0.81
N ILE A 69 -3.59 -3.94 -1.65
CA ILE A 69 -3.80 -3.84 -3.10
C ILE A 69 -5.23 -3.38 -3.43
N ILE A 70 -6.24 -3.95 -2.76
CA ILE A 70 -7.65 -3.58 -2.95
C ILE A 70 -7.89 -2.11 -2.58
N ARG A 71 -7.12 -1.56 -1.63
CA ARG A 71 -7.17 -0.16 -1.21
C ARG A 71 -6.37 0.78 -2.12
N SER A 72 -5.97 0.35 -3.32
CA SER A 72 -5.21 1.12 -4.31
C SER A 72 -3.84 1.58 -3.78
N GLN A 73 -3.05 0.63 -3.31
CA GLN A 73 -1.71 0.90 -2.80
C GLN A 73 -0.63 0.31 -3.71
N ASP A 74 0.46 1.04 -3.87
CA ASP A 74 1.64 0.55 -4.56
C ASP A 74 2.41 -0.35 -3.59
N VAL A 75 2.34 -1.66 -3.82
CA VAL A 75 3.00 -2.67 -2.98
C VAL A 75 4.25 -3.20 -3.70
N THR A 76 5.38 -3.08 -3.04
CA THR A 76 6.64 -3.71 -3.45
C THR A 76 7.02 -4.80 -2.45
N LEU A 77 7.17 -6.03 -2.92
CA LEU A 77 7.54 -7.18 -2.10
C LEU A 77 9.05 -7.42 -2.16
N LEU A 78 9.64 -7.75 -1.00
CA LEU A 78 10.96 -8.34 -0.91
C LEU A 78 10.81 -9.87 -0.88
N LEU A 79 11.34 -10.51 -1.91
CA LEU A 79 11.52 -11.96 -1.98
C LEU A 79 12.85 -12.34 -1.33
N GLY A 80 12.84 -13.32 -0.44
CA GLY A 80 14.05 -13.89 0.17
C GLY A 80 14.33 -15.29 -0.35
N PHE A 81 15.60 -15.57 -0.70
CA PHE A 81 16.02 -16.88 -1.23
C PHE A 81 16.73 -17.71 -0.16
N TRP A 82 16.08 -18.78 0.27
CA TRP A 82 16.54 -19.68 1.31
C TRP A 82 16.90 -21.04 0.73
N TYR A 83 18.06 -21.58 1.08
CA TYR A 83 18.40 -22.97 0.74
C TYR A 83 18.78 -23.76 1.98
N ILE A 84 18.43 -25.04 1.97
CA ILE A 84 18.82 -25.99 3.02
C ILE A 84 20.27 -26.40 2.81
N GLU A 85 21.16 -25.95 3.71
CA GLU A 85 22.58 -26.27 3.69
C GLU A 85 22.88 -27.59 4.38
N GLU A 86 22.21 -27.85 5.51
CA GLU A 86 22.41 -29.07 6.29
C GLU A 86 21.10 -29.52 6.94
N VAL A 87 20.92 -30.83 7.06
CA VAL A 87 19.80 -31.47 7.76
C VAL A 87 20.36 -32.43 8.81
N ILE A 88 19.98 -32.23 10.07
CA ILE A 88 20.44 -33.02 11.21
C ILE A 88 19.23 -33.73 11.83
N PRO A 89 19.11 -35.06 11.73
CA PRO A 89 18.06 -35.79 12.41
C PRO A 89 18.30 -35.78 13.93
N VAL A 90 17.31 -35.32 14.69
CA VAL A 90 17.37 -35.26 16.17
C VAL A 90 16.41 -36.22 16.85
N GLY A 91 15.53 -36.86 16.10
CA GLY A 91 14.60 -37.88 16.57
C GLY A 91 13.73 -38.42 15.44
N PRO A 92 12.86 -39.41 15.71
CA PRO A 92 11.92 -39.90 14.72
C PRO A 92 11.00 -38.79 14.21
N GLY A 93 11.09 -38.45 12.92
CA GLY A 93 10.29 -37.38 12.32
C GLY A 93 10.66 -35.97 12.81
N GLN A 94 11.87 -35.77 13.34
CA GLN A 94 12.34 -34.50 13.87
C GLN A 94 13.72 -34.16 13.33
N TRP A 95 13.86 -32.95 12.80
CA TRP A 95 15.08 -32.46 12.18
C TRP A 95 15.42 -31.06 12.68
N LEU A 96 16.72 -30.80 12.87
CA LEU A 96 17.27 -29.45 12.86
C LEU A 96 17.77 -29.17 11.44
N VAL A 97 17.41 -28.02 10.89
CA VAL A 97 17.76 -27.63 9.53
C VAL A 97 18.60 -26.37 9.58
N SER A 98 19.78 -26.43 8.98
CA SER A 98 20.62 -25.27 8.75
C SER A 98 20.23 -24.63 7.42
N TRP A 99 19.72 -23.42 7.54
CA TRP A 99 19.27 -22.59 6.45
C TRP A 99 20.31 -21.54 6.14
N ARG A 100 20.51 -21.28 4.85
CA ARG A 100 21.26 -20.12 4.40
C ARG A 100 20.39 -19.24 3.53
N ARG A 101 20.20 -17.99 3.99
CA ARG A 101 19.67 -16.93 3.15
C ARG A 101 20.78 -16.45 2.22
N THR A 102 20.53 -16.48 0.91
CA THR A 102 21.54 -16.14 -0.10
C THR A 102 21.45 -14.72 -0.61
N GLY A 103 20.26 -14.13 -0.55
CA GLY A 103 19.97 -12.77 -0.98
C GLY A 103 18.48 -12.59 -1.16
N GLY A 104 18.09 -11.52 -1.84
CA GLY A 104 16.70 -11.24 -2.14
C GLY A 104 16.49 -10.43 -3.41
N HIS A 105 15.23 -10.29 -3.79
CA HIS A 105 14.78 -9.61 -5.02
C HIS A 105 13.53 -8.78 -4.76
N TYR A 106 13.42 -7.61 -5.38
CA TYR A 106 12.23 -6.77 -5.25
C TYR A 106 11.32 -6.93 -6.47
N VAL A 107 10.04 -7.18 -6.21
CA VAL A 107 9.00 -7.25 -7.23
C VAL A 107 7.82 -6.37 -6.85
N THR A 108 7.06 -5.91 -7.84
CA THR A 108 5.84 -5.12 -7.58
C THR A 108 4.60 -5.98 -7.79
N VAL A 109 3.54 -5.70 -7.03
CA VAL A 109 2.29 -6.45 -7.14
C VAL A 109 1.33 -5.70 -8.06
N ALA A 110 0.89 -6.34 -9.12
CA ALA A 110 -0.02 -5.78 -10.12
C ALA A 110 -1.50 -6.03 -9.79
N GLY A 111 -1.80 -7.04 -8.98
CA GLY A 111 -3.16 -7.40 -8.60
C GLY A 111 -3.23 -8.69 -7.79
N VAL A 112 -4.40 -8.99 -7.26
CA VAL A 112 -4.69 -10.20 -6.50
C VAL A 112 -6.06 -10.77 -6.87
N ASN A 113 -6.22 -12.08 -6.76
CA ASN A 113 -7.52 -12.73 -6.67
C ASN A 113 -7.59 -13.52 -5.36
N GLU A 114 -8.23 -12.95 -4.34
CA GLU A 114 -8.33 -13.54 -3.00
C GLU A 114 -9.08 -14.88 -3.00
N GLN A 115 -10.05 -15.05 -3.90
CA GLN A 115 -10.91 -16.25 -3.93
C GLN A 115 -10.16 -17.47 -4.44
N GLU A 116 -9.23 -17.25 -5.37
CA GLU A 116 -8.43 -18.31 -6.01
C GLU A 116 -7.02 -18.40 -5.44
N GLY A 117 -6.61 -17.46 -4.57
CA GLY A 117 -5.24 -17.43 -4.04
C GLY A 117 -4.21 -17.07 -5.11
N LEU A 118 -4.56 -16.18 -6.04
CA LEU A 118 -3.65 -15.75 -7.10
C LEU A 118 -3.08 -14.36 -6.83
N ILE A 119 -1.83 -14.16 -7.24
CA ILE A 119 -1.17 -12.86 -7.23
C ILE A 119 -0.51 -12.56 -8.57
N GLY A 120 -0.73 -11.35 -9.07
CA GLY A 120 -0.05 -10.81 -10.23
C GLY A 120 1.22 -10.05 -9.81
N ILE A 121 2.35 -10.42 -10.37
CA ILE A 121 3.67 -9.88 -10.08
C ILE A 121 4.22 -9.19 -11.33
N SER A 122 4.76 -8.00 -11.19
CA SER A 122 5.65 -7.39 -12.20
C SER A 122 7.07 -7.48 -11.68
N ASP A 123 7.83 -8.41 -12.24
CA ASP A 123 9.24 -8.65 -11.93
C ASP A 123 10.12 -7.83 -12.90
N PRO A 124 11.00 -6.93 -12.40
CA PRO A 124 11.85 -6.12 -13.26
C PRO A 124 13.03 -6.88 -13.90
N ASP A 125 13.38 -8.09 -13.44
CA ASP A 125 14.46 -8.93 -14.00
C ASP A 125 13.95 -10.03 -14.94
N ALA A 126 12.77 -10.59 -14.64
CA ALA A 126 12.21 -11.73 -15.37
C ALA A 126 10.80 -11.45 -15.86
N ASP A 127 10.54 -11.81 -17.11
CA ASP A 127 9.22 -11.71 -17.74
C ASP A 127 8.76 -13.12 -18.12
N ASN A 128 8.35 -13.89 -17.11
CA ASN A 128 8.07 -15.31 -17.29
C ASN A 128 6.81 -15.52 -18.16
N PHE A 129 5.84 -14.62 -18.11
CA PHE A 129 4.67 -14.69 -18.96
C PHE A 129 5.03 -14.49 -20.44
N GLU A 130 5.82 -13.47 -20.79
CA GLU A 130 6.27 -13.28 -22.18
C GLU A 130 7.13 -14.45 -22.69
N MET A 131 7.83 -15.15 -21.78
CA MET A 131 8.59 -16.35 -22.09
C MET A 131 7.75 -17.64 -22.16
N GLY A 132 6.44 -17.56 -21.89
CA GLY A 132 5.53 -18.72 -21.89
C GLY A 132 5.78 -19.70 -20.74
N ILE A 133 6.38 -19.22 -19.64
CA ILE A 133 6.73 -20.01 -18.47
C ILE A 133 5.57 -20.11 -17.48
N CYS A 134 4.82 -19.01 -17.29
CA CYS A 134 3.67 -18.95 -16.38
C CYS A 134 2.43 -18.36 -17.07
N SER A 135 1.32 -18.27 -16.35
CA SER A 135 0.15 -17.48 -16.76
C SER A 135 0.42 -15.99 -16.51
N GLY A 136 -0.35 -15.10 -17.14
CA GLY A 136 -0.14 -13.66 -16.96
C GLY A 136 -1.01 -12.77 -17.84
N VAL A 137 -0.73 -11.47 -17.76
CA VAL A 137 -1.42 -10.42 -18.54
C VAL A 137 -0.39 -9.45 -19.10
N LEU A 138 -0.51 -9.14 -20.39
CA LEU A 138 0.23 -8.06 -21.04
C LEU A 138 -0.63 -6.79 -21.07
N ARG A 139 -0.02 -5.67 -20.70
CA ARG A 139 -0.55 -4.32 -20.92
C ARG A 139 0.33 -3.60 -21.92
N GLY A 140 -0.27 -2.95 -22.91
CA GLY A 140 0.43 -2.14 -23.90
C GLY A 140 0.57 -2.83 -25.25
N LEU A 141 1.23 -2.15 -26.19
CA LEU A 141 1.47 -2.65 -27.55
C LEU A 141 2.95 -3.03 -27.78
N ASN A 142 3.84 -2.75 -26.81
CA ASN A 142 5.28 -2.79 -26.98
C ASN A 142 5.93 -4.00 -26.30
N HIS A 143 5.57 -5.20 -26.74
CA HIS A 143 5.99 -6.49 -26.14
C HIS A 143 6.92 -7.28 -27.07
N ILE A 144 8.13 -6.74 -27.32
CA ILE A 144 9.12 -7.43 -28.19
C ILE A 144 10.51 -7.52 -27.54
N HIS A 145 10.67 -7.36 -26.22
CA HIS A 145 12.01 -7.33 -25.60
C HIS A 145 11.98 -7.08 -24.08
N PRO A 146 12.96 -7.63 -23.32
CA PRO A 146 13.10 -7.43 -21.88
C PRO A 146 13.50 -5.99 -21.46
N THR A 147 13.67 -5.07 -22.41
CA THR A 147 13.99 -3.65 -22.17
C THR A 147 12.83 -2.70 -22.49
N GLY A 148 11.63 -3.25 -22.77
CA GLY A 148 10.47 -2.51 -23.27
C GLY A 148 9.55 -1.87 -22.22
N HIS A 149 9.72 -2.13 -20.92
CA HIS A 149 8.76 -1.75 -19.87
C HIS A 149 9.17 -0.50 -19.06
N ASN A 150 9.84 0.46 -19.71
CA ASN A 150 10.23 1.74 -19.08
C ASN A 150 9.37 2.93 -19.53
N ASP A 151 8.29 2.68 -20.27
CA ASP A 151 7.40 3.70 -20.83
C ASP A 151 6.17 3.98 -19.95
N GLY A 152 6.00 3.24 -18.85
CA GLY A 152 4.86 3.35 -17.93
C GLY A 152 3.51 2.90 -18.49
N VAL A 153 3.48 2.37 -19.72
CA VAL A 153 2.26 1.95 -20.43
C VAL A 153 2.33 0.47 -20.79
N SER A 154 3.55 -0.02 -21.06
CA SER A 154 3.84 -1.39 -21.41
C SER A 154 4.35 -2.14 -20.17
N GLY A 155 3.69 -3.25 -19.83
CA GLY A 155 4.08 -4.08 -18.70
C GLY A 155 3.57 -5.49 -18.86
N SER A 156 4.35 -6.45 -18.35
CA SER A 156 3.96 -7.84 -18.21
C SER A 156 3.72 -8.14 -16.73
N HIS A 157 2.64 -8.86 -16.45
CA HIS A 157 2.26 -9.27 -15.12
C HIS A 157 2.18 -10.79 -15.09
N ASP A 158 3.13 -11.42 -14.42
CA ASP A 158 3.18 -12.85 -14.17
C ASP A 158 2.16 -13.21 -13.07
N ILE A 159 1.31 -14.19 -13.32
CA ILE A 159 0.33 -14.65 -12.34
C ILE A 159 0.80 -15.98 -11.74
N TYR A 160 0.89 -16.00 -10.41
CA TYR A 160 1.28 -17.18 -9.63
C TYR A 160 0.21 -17.51 -8.59
N ASP A 161 0.09 -18.80 -8.28
CA ASP A 161 -0.59 -19.28 -7.08
C ASP A 161 0.23 -18.94 -5.83
N ILE A 162 -0.46 -18.71 -4.70
CA ILE A 162 0.20 -18.56 -3.41
C ILE A 162 0.39 -19.92 -2.74
N GLY A 163 1.63 -20.20 -2.32
CA GLY A 163 1.96 -21.38 -1.52
C GLY A 163 1.83 -21.07 -0.03
N VAL A 164 1.13 -21.90 0.73
CA VAL A 164 0.94 -21.74 2.19
C VAL A 164 1.16 -23.04 2.97
N PRO A 165 1.79 -22.97 4.16
CA PRO A 165 2.94 -22.15 4.55
C PRO A 165 4.26 -22.83 4.14
N PRO A 166 5.30 -22.07 3.74
CA PRO A 166 6.58 -22.65 3.39
C PRO A 166 7.26 -23.22 4.63
N CYS A 167 8.04 -24.30 4.44
CA CYS A 167 8.76 -24.98 5.52
C CYS A 167 10.02 -24.22 5.97
N SER A 168 10.22 -23.02 5.44
CA SER A 168 11.42 -22.21 5.56
C SER A 168 11.21 -21.04 6.55
N PRO A 169 12.28 -20.39 7.03
CA PRO A 169 12.20 -19.50 8.20
C PRO A 169 11.90 -18.03 7.89
N GLY A 170 11.83 -17.63 6.62
CA GLY A 170 11.83 -16.25 6.19
C GLY A 170 10.44 -15.59 6.16
N GLY A 171 9.46 -16.18 5.49
CA GLY A 171 8.13 -15.59 5.24
C GLY A 171 6.97 -16.52 5.57
N LEU A 172 5.75 -15.98 5.52
CA LEU A 172 4.53 -16.74 5.88
C LEU A 172 3.91 -17.49 4.69
N TRP A 173 4.32 -17.14 3.47
CA TRP A 173 3.83 -17.69 2.20
C TRP A 173 4.86 -17.46 1.10
N GLU A 174 4.71 -18.19 0.00
CA GLU A 174 5.60 -18.14 -1.17
C GLU A 174 4.82 -18.00 -2.49
N LEU A 175 5.53 -17.72 -3.58
CA LEU A 175 5.00 -17.81 -4.94
C LEU A 175 5.16 -19.25 -5.42
N GLU A 176 4.07 -19.99 -5.57
CA GLU A 176 4.10 -21.41 -5.93
C GLU A 176 4.41 -21.57 -7.43
N HIS A 177 5.70 -21.72 -7.76
CA HIS A 177 6.13 -22.02 -9.12
C HIS A 177 7.56 -22.57 -9.17
N ALA A 178 7.82 -23.54 -10.04
CA ALA A 178 9.14 -24.17 -10.18
C ALA A 178 10.29 -23.17 -10.46
N TYR A 179 9.99 -22.06 -11.14
CA TYR A 179 10.93 -20.95 -11.35
C TYR A 179 11.50 -20.44 -10.02
N TRP A 180 10.64 -20.21 -9.03
CA TRP A 180 11.01 -19.67 -7.71
C TRP A 180 11.76 -20.68 -6.83
N HIS A 181 11.89 -21.94 -7.24
CA HIS A 181 12.73 -22.94 -6.57
C HIS A 181 14.02 -23.25 -7.35
N SER A 182 14.34 -22.45 -8.38
CA SER A 182 15.48 -22.69 -9.24
C SER A 182 16.82 -22.30 -8.60
N PRO A 183 17.86 -23.17 -8.65
CA PRO A 183 19.22 -22.83 -8.22
C PRO A 183 19.83 -21.61 -8.93
N TYR A 184 19.32 -21.27 -10.11
CA TYR A 184 19.72 -20.07 -10.83
C TYR A 184 19.53 -18.80 -9.98
N LEU A 185 18.42 -18.70 -9.24
CA LEU A 185 18.08 -17.53 -8.44
C LEU A 185 19.10 -17.26 -7.32
N LEU A 186 19.63 -18.32 -6.69
CA LEU A 186 20.66 -18.21 -5.66
C LEU A 186 21.91 -17.49 -6.20
N SER A 187 22.32 -17.84 -7.42
CA SER A 187 23.49 -17.23 -8.06
C SER A 187 23.21 -15.82 -8.58
N ARG A 188 22.00 -15.58 -9.09
CA ARG A 188 21.57 -14.31 -9.67
C ARG A 188 21.49 -13.21 -8.60
N TYR A 189 20.93 -13.54 -7.44
CA TYR A 189 20.63 -12.58 -6.36
C TYR A 189 21.56 -12.70 -5.15
N MET A 190 22.68 -13.41 -5.30
CA MET A 190 23.64 -13.60 -4.22
C MET A 190 24.08 -12.26 -3.62
N ASN A 191 24.02 -12.15 -2.29
CA ASN A 191 24.34 -10.96 -1.49
C ASN A 191 23.44 -9.73 -1.72
N GLN A 192 22.40 -9.80 -2.54
CA GLN A 192 21.50 -8.66 -2.77
C GLN A 192 20.48 -8.54 -1.64
N ASN A 193 20.05 -7.31 -1.34
CA ASN A 193 18.84 -6.99 -0.57
C ASN A 193 18.75 -7.73 0.79
N GLY A 194 19.62 -7.37 1.74
CA GLY A 194 19.67 -7.97 3.09
C GLY A 194 20.81 -8.98 3.32
N GLY A 195 21.61 -9.26 2.28
CA GLY A 195 22.85 -10.02 2.39
C GLY A 195 22.66 -11.51 2.67
N MET A 196 23.73 -12.15 3.15
CA MET A 196 23.78 -13.57 3.50
C MET A 196 23.91 -13.79 4.98
N PHE A 197 23.12 -14.71 5.51
CA PHE A 197 23.29 -15.21 6.87
C PHE A 197 22.79 -16.65 6.97
N MET A 198 23.22 -17.32 8.04
CA MET A 198 22.86 -18.70 8.34
C MET A 198 22.04 -18.74 9.63
N VAL A 199 21.05 -19.62 9.67
CA VAL A 199 20.26 -19.89 10.87
C VAL A 199 19.97 -21.38 10.95
N THR A 200 20.06 -21.96 12.14
CA THR A 200 19.69 -23.36 12.37
C THR A 200 18.43 -23.40 13.24
N LEU A 201 17.36 -23.98 12.70
CA LEU A 201 16.04 -24.02 13.35
C LEU A 201 15.43 -25.42 13.27
N PRO A 202 14.52 -25.78 14.19
CA PRO A 202 13.70 -26.97 14.03
C PRO A 202 12.89 -26.91 12.73
N TRP A 203 12.81 -28.04 12.04
CA TRP A 203 11.99 -28.17 10.83
C TRP A 203 10.51 -27.98 11.15
N SER A 204 9.85 -27.07 10.43
CA SER A 204 8.45 -26.67 10.69
C SER A 204 7.41 -27.60 10.04
N CYS A 205 7.82 -28.47 9.10
CA CYS A 205 6.92 -29.33 8.32
C CYS A 205 7.12 -30.82 8.60
N PRO A 206 6.69 -31.37 9.74
CA PRO A 206 6.99 -32.76 10.12
C PRO A 206 6.45 -33.82 9.14
N GLN A 207 5.53 -33.46 8.25
CA GLN A 207 4.97 -34.35 7.23
C GLN A 207 5.84 -34.48 5.98
N ILE A 208 6.83 -33.61 5.81
CA ILE A 208 7.70 -33.53 4.64
C ILE A 208 9.13 -33.71 5.15
N GLU A 209 9.89 -34.65 4.60
CA GLU A 209 11.30 -34.80 4.95
C GLU A 209 12.12 -33.65 4.33
N PRO A 210 12.91 -32.88 5.12
CA PRO A 210 13.74 -31.81 4.57
C PRO A 210 14.84 -32.39 3.67
N MET A 211 15.03 -31.78 2.50
CA MET A 211 16.04 -32.20 1.53
C MET A 211 17.16 -31.18 1.42
N VAL A 212 18.41 -31.61 1.62
CA VAL A 212 19.59 -30.76 1.41
C VAL A 212 19.61 -30.24 -0.03
N GLY A 213 19.84 -28.94 -0.19
CA GLY A 213 19.82 -28.25 -1.49
C GLY A 213 18.43 -27.81 -1.95
N ALA A 214 17.36 -28.10 -1.21
CA ALA A 214 16.04 -27.53 -1.48
C ALA A 214 16.07 -26.00 -1.33
N ILE A 215 15.35 -25.31 -2.22
CA ILE A 215 15.27 -23.85 -2.30
C ILE A 215 13.84 -23.43 -2.05
N TYR A 216 13.68 -22.37 -1.27
CA TYR A 216 12.41 -21.73 -0.97
C TYR A 216 12.55 -20.23 -1.23
N THR A 217 11.53 -19.65 -1.86
CA THR A 217 11.46 -18.21 -2.14
C THR A 217 10.26 -17.64 -1.45
N GLU A 218 10.48 -16.78 -0.46
CA GLU A 218 9.41 -16.35 0.43
C GLU A 218 9.23 -14.84 0.45
N ILE A 219 8.04 -14.40 0.83
CA ILE A 219 7.76 -12.98 1.02
C ILE A 219 8.26 -12.55 2.41
N GLU A 220 9.41 -11.87 2.45
CA GLU A 220 10.04 -11.43 3.70
C GLU A 220 9.57 -10.07 4.16
N ALA A 221 9.20 -9.19 3.24
CA ALA A 221 8.65 -7.88 3.56
C ALA A 221 7.79 -7.33 2.42
N ALA A 222 6.91 -6.40 2.77
CA ALA A 222 6.21 -5.54 1.83
C ALA A 222 6.48 -4.09 2.20
N VAL A 223 7.03 -3.33 1.26
CA VAL A 223 7.18 -1.88 1.34
C VAL A 223 6.01 -1.27 0.58
N ILE A 224 5.18 -0.50 1.28
CA ILE A 224 3.88 -0.09 0.80
C ILE A 224 3.81 1.43 0.82
N VAL A 225 3.46 2.01 -0.34
CA VAL A 225 3.13 3.43 -0.44
C VAL A 225 1.63 3.54 -0.64
N SER A 226 0.98 4.12 0.34
CA SER A 226 -0.47 4.23 0.37
C SER A 226 -0.88 5.69 0.27
N PRO A 227 -1.97 6.00 -0.46
CA PRO A 227 -2.62 7.28 -0.29
C PRO A 227 -3.11 7.38 1.17
N ARG A 228 -2.97 8.56 1.79
CA ARG A 228 -3.65 8.81 3.06
C ARG A 228 -5.15 8.82 2.79
N GLN A 229 -5.85 7.73 3.15
CA GLN A 229 -7.30 7.64 2.99
C GLN A 229 -8.07 8.43 4.07
N PRO A 230 -9.17 9.12 3.68
CA PRO A 230 -9.48 9.63 2.35
C PRO A 230 -9.02 11.07 2.24
N ILE A 231 -8.69 11.49 1.01
CA ILE A 231 -8.76 12.90 0.61
C ILE A 231 -10.11 13.41 1.12
N PRO A 232 -10.14 14.32 2.10
CA PRO A 232 -11.41 14.78 2.63
C PRO A 232 -12.19 15.40 1.48
N CYS A 233 -13.48 15.06 1.39
CA CYS A 233 -14.30 15.62 0.34
C CYS A 233 -14.64 17.07 0.70
N ALA A 234 -14.65 17.94 -0.30
CA ALA A 234 -15.05 19.33 -0.13
C ALA A 234 -16.58 19.39 -0.03
N TYR A 235 -17.10 19.19 1.18
CA TYR A 235 -18.53 19.31 1.45
C TYR A 235 -18.77 19.73 2.90
N LYS A 236 -19.96 20.26 3.15
CA LYS A 236 -20.44 20.61 4.49
C LYS A 236 -21.58 19.66 4.87
N PRO A 237 -21.49 18.90 5.98
CA PRO A 237 -22.57 18.01 6.39
C PRO A 237 -23.90 18.76 6.49
N GLY A 238 -24.93 18.28 5.79
CA GLY A 238 -26.26 18.86 5.72
C GLY A 238 -26.49 19.88 4.61
N ASP A 239 -25.46 20.28 3.87
CA ASP A 239 -25.55 21.18 2.70
C ASP A 239 -25.77 20.32 1.44
N ILE A 240 -27.01 19.89 1.25
CA ILE A 240 -27.36 18.89 0.23
C ILE A 240 -27.36 19.52 -1.17
N ASN A 241 -27.58 20.83 -1.27
CA ASN A 241 -27.61 21.56 -2.54
C ASN A 241 -26.28 22.23 -2.92
N GLY A 242 -25.27 22.21 -2.04
CA GLY A 242 -23.91 22.69 -2.30
C GLY A 242 -23.80 24.21 -2.36
N ASP A 243 -24.57 24.93 -1.55
CA ASP A 243 -24.58 26.40 -1.52
C ASP A 243 -23.86 27.03 -0.30
N ASP A 244 -23.12 26.20 0.45
CA ASP A 244 -22.42 26.50 1.70
C ASP A 244 -23.33 26.84 2.89
N VAL A 245 -24.66 26.70 2.76
CA VAL A 245 -25.65 27.12 3.76
C VAL A 245 -26.58 25.97 4.17
N VAL A 246 -26.39 25.44 5.38
CA VAL A 246 -27.23 24.35 5.92
C VAL A 246 -28.53 24.91 6.52
N ILE A 247 -29.63 24.84 5.77
CA ILE A 247 -30.96 25.35 6.12
C ILE A 247 -32.10 24.40 5.67
N GLY A 248 -33.35 24.81 5.88
CA GLY A 248 -34.52 24.03 5.41
C GLY A 248 -34.59 23.86 3.87
N GLY A 249 -33.80 24.65 3.12
CA GLY A 249 -33.60 24.48 1.68
C GLY A 249 -33.03 23.10 1.32
N ASP A 250 -32.05 22.62 2.09
CA ASP A 250 -31.41 21.32 1.92
C ASP A 250 -32.37 20.16 2.08
N VAL A 251 -33.24 20.23 3.09
CA VAL A 251 -34.30 19.25 3.33
C VAL A 251 -35.21 19.18 2.10
N THR A 252 -35.60 20.34 1.57
CA THR A 252 -36.45 20.41 0.38
C THR A 252 -35.74 19.83 -0.85
N TYR A 253 -34.45 20.15 -1.02
CA TYR A 253 -33.62 19.63 -2.10
C TYR A 253 -33.49 18.10 -2.04
N GLY A 254 -33.12 17.54 -0.87
CA GLY A 254 -32.99 16.10 -0.68
C GLY A 254 -34.31 15.34 -0.88
N VAL A 255 -35.44 15.89 -0.40
CA VAL A 255 -36.77 15.30 -0.65
C VAL A 255 -37.11 15.30 -2.15
N ARG A 256 -36.78 16.39 -2.86
CA ARG A 256 -36.99 16.51 -4.31
C ARG A 256 -36.17 15.46 -5.06
N TYR A 257 -34.90 15.31 -4.72
CA TYR A 257 -34.02 14.26 -5.23
C TYR A 257 -34.63 12.86 -5.03
N PHE A 258 -35.05 12.50 -3.82
CA PHE A 258 -35.66 11.18 -3.56
C PHE A 258 -36.99 10.96 -4.30
N LYS A 259 -37.71 12.03 -4.65
CA LYS A 259 -38.91 11.94 -5.49
C LYS A 259 -38.59 11.80 -6.98
N GLY A 260 -37.31 11.81 -7.38
CA GLY A 260 -36.89 11.81 -8.78
C GLY A 260 -37.16 13.15 -9.48
N ILE A 261 -37.25 14.25 -8.72
CA ILE A 261 -37.58 15.58 -9.25
C ILE A 261 -36.43 16.53 -8.97
N GLY A 262 -35.75 17.01 -10.01
CA GLY A 262 -34.61 17.94 -9.88
C GLY A 262 -33.27 17.24 -10.07
N SER A 263 -32.19 18.01 -9.90
CA SER A 263 -30.82 17.53 -10.09
C SER A 263 -30.37 16.65 -8.92
N GLN A 264 -29.43 15.75 -9.18
CA GLN A 264 -28.71 15.04 -8.12
C GLN A 264 -27.92 16.03 -7.24
N PRO A 265 -27.69 15.72 -5.94
CA PRO A 265 -26.79 16.51 -5.11
C PRO A 265 -25.40 16.64 -5.76
N PRO A 266 -24.79 17.84 -5.76
CA PRO A 266 -23.48 18.08 -6.37
C PRO A 266 -22.34 17.41 -5.59
N ASP A 267 -22.49 17.27 -4.27
CA ASP A 267 -21.44 16.83 -3.37
C ASP A 267 -21.42 15.30 -3.22
N SER A 268 -20.89 14.63 -4.24
CA SER A 268 -20.66 13.19 -4.24
C SER A 268 -19.21 12.84 -3.95
N CYS A 269 -19.01 11.89 -3.03
CA CYS A 269 -17.72 11.28 -2.69
C CYS A 269 -17.67 9.84 -3.16
N TRP A 270 -16.55 9.44 -3.73
CA TRP A 270 -16.30 8.03 -3.96
C TRP A 270 -16.01 7.35 -2.62
N ASN A 271 -16.76 6.31 -2.30
CA ASN A 271 -16.52 5.49 -1.13
C ASN A 271 -15.79 4.21 -1.57
N ASP A 272 -14.49 4.15 -1.30
CA ASP A 272 -13.64 3.01 -1.65
C ASP A 272 -14.11 1.69 -1.03
N SER A 273 -14.71 1.74 0.16
CA SER A 273 -15.18 0.54 0.88
C SER A 273 -16.42 -0.09 0.26
N THR A 274 -17.23 0.69 -0.44
CA THR A 274 -18.47 0.21 -1.07
C THR A 274 -18.44 0.26 -2.59
N GLN A 275 -17.32 0.72 -3.17
CA GLN A 275 -17.14 0.94 -4.62
C GLN A 275 -18.30 1.71 -5.25
N ASN A 276 -18.82 2.72 -4.54
CA ASN A 276 -19.97 3.49 -5.01
C ASN A 276 -19.85 4.96 -4.61
N TRP A 277 -20.53 5.82 -5.38
CA TRP A 277 -20.68 7.23 -5.06
C TRP A 277 -21.66 7.42 -3.90
N LEU A 278 -21.22 8.13 -2.87
CA LEU A 278 -22.02 8.57 -1.74
C LEU A 278 -22.28 10.07 -1.88
N TYR A 279 -23.53 10.51 -1.77
CA TYR A 279 -23.85 11.93 -1.60
C TYR A 279 -23.50 12.35 -0.17
N ALA A 280 -22.24 12.71 0.06
CA ALA A 280 -21.64 12.78 1.39
C ALA A 280 -22.21 13.90 2.26
N ALA A 281 -22.58 15.04 1.66
CA ALA A 281 -23.30 16.10 2.37
C ALA A 281 -24.69 15.66 2.85
N GLY A 282 -25.28 14.69 2.15
CA GLY A 282 -26.58 14.12 2.47
C GLY A 282 -26.55 13.09 3.61
N ASP A 283 -25.44 12.39 3.84
CA ASP A 283 -25.32 11.43 4.96
C ASP A 283 -25.04 12.16 6.28
N VAL A 284 -26.11 12.72 6.85
CA VAL A 284 -26.04 13.46 8.12
C VAL A 284 -26.19 12.59 9.35
N ASN A 285 -26.49 11.30 9.18
CA ASN A 285 -26.65 10.35 10.28
C ASN A 285 -25.37 9.48 10.49
N GLY A 286 -24.48 9.45 9.50
CA GLY A 286 -23.15 8.83 9.54
C GLY A 286 -23.13 7.33 9.25
N ASN A 287 -24.16 6.80 8.58
CA ASN A 287 -24.25 5.39 8.22
C ASN A 287 -23.69 5.07 6.83
N CYS A 288 -23.05 6.04 6.17
CA CYS A 288 -22.45 5.90 4.86
C CYS A 288 -23.46 5.60 3.74
N GLU A 289 -24.69 6.08 3.88
CA GLU A 289 -25.74 6.03 2.88
C GLU A 289 -26.51 7.36 2.86
N PHE A 290 -27.02 7.78 1.69
CA PHE A 290 -27.96 8.91 1.62
C PHE A 290 -29.38 8.40 1.34
N ARG A 291 -30.25 8.43 2.36
CA ARG A 291 -31.63 7.91 2.30
C ARG A 291 -32.62 8.85 3.02
N GLY A 292 -33.90 8.47 3.04
CA GLY A 292 -34.95 9.25 3.72
C GLY A 292 -34.75 9.37 5.25
N SER A 293 -33.95 8.50 5.86
CA SER A 293 -33.51 8.60 7.26
C SER A 293 -32.68 9.86 7.50
N ASP A 294 -31.85 10.25 6.55
CA ASP A 294 -30.99 11.45 6.64
C ASP A 294 -31.81 12.73 6.62
N ILE A 295 -32.85 12.77 5.79
CA ILE A 295 -33.80 13.88 5.77
C ILE A 295 -34.48 14.02 7.14
N THR A 296 -34.88 12.89 7.73
CA THR A 296 -35.50 12.88 9.05
C THR A 296 -34.51 13.36 10.12
N PHE A 297 -33.25 12.94 10.03
CA PHE A 297 -32.17 13.33 10.92
C PHE A 297 -31.86 14.84 10.81
N LEU A 298 -31.77 15.38 9.60
CA LEU A 298 -31.54 16.79 9.33
C LEU A 298 -32.69 17.67 9.86
N VAL A 299 -33.94 17.24 9.67
CA VAL A 299 -35.10 17.91 10.27
C VAL A 299 -35.05 17.87 11.81
N ALA A 300 -34.65 16.73 12.39
CA ALA A 300 -34.48 16.61 13.83
C ALA A 300 -33.36 17.52 14.38
N TYR A 301 -32.28 17.70 13.62
CA TYR A 301 -31.22 18.67 13.90
C TYR A 301 -31.76 20.11 13.91
N PHE A 302 -32.52 20.54 12.90
CA PHE A 302 -33.13 21.88 12.89
C PHE A 302 -34.16 22.11 14.00
N LYS A 303 -34.75 21.03 14.53
CA LYS A 303 -35.64 21.08 15.70
C LYS A 303 -34.89 21.02 17.04
N SER A 304 -33.56 21.05 17.02
CA SER A 304 -32.69 20.91 18.20
C SER A 304 -32.89 19.59 18.97
N ILE A 305 -33.35 18.54 18.29
CA ILE A 305 -33.49 17.19 18.87
C ILE A 305 -32.17 16.43 18.73
N GLN A 306 -31.47 16.59 17.60
CA GLN A 306 -30.12 16.05 17.40
C GLN A 306 -29.09 17.14 17.67
N PRO A 307 -28.03 16.86 18.47
CA PRO A 307 -27.09 17.88 18.91
C PRO A 307 -26.10 18.31 17.82
N ALA A 308 -25.85 17.44 16.83
CA ALA A 308 -24.91 17.68 15.75
C ALA A 308 -25.25 16.83 14.53
N LEU A 309 -24.88 17.33 13.36
CA LEU A 309 -24.82 16.55 12.13
C LEU A 309 -23.60 15.63 12.17
N LYS A 310 -23.76 14.43 11.64
CA LYS A 310 -22.70 13.43 11.50
C LYS A 310 -22.28 13.34 10.04
N TRP A 311 -21.31 12.47 9.79
CA TRP A 311 -20.84 12.16 8.45
C TRP A 311 -20.34 10.72 8.40
N CYS A 312 -20.29 10.16 7.18
CA CYS A 312 -19.66 8.86 6.96
C CYS A 312 -18.19 8.88 7.39
N ARG A 313 -17.80 7.92 8.23
CA ARG A 313 -16.40 7.80 8.70
C ARG A 313 -15.39 7.57 7.58
N TRP A 314 -15.84 7.09 6.41
CA TRP A 314 -14.99 6.82 5.24
C TRP A 314 -14.91 7.98 4.26
N THR A 315 -15.65 9.07 4.47
CA THR A 315 -15.59 10.26 3.61
C THR A 315 -15.71 11.51 4.50
N PRO A 316 -14.73 11.83 5.37
CA PRO A 316 -14.85 12.96 6.26
C PRO A 316 -14.86 14.29 5.48
N PRO A 317 -15.60 15.31 5.95
CA PRO A 317 -15.61 16.63 5.32
C PRO A 317 -14.26 17.32 5.46
N LEU A 318 -13.88 18.13 4.46
CA LEU A 318 -12.80 19.11 4.57
C LEU A 318 -13.18 20.11 5.66
N VAL A 319 -12.61 19.95 6.86
CA VAL A 319 -12.58 21.05 7.83
C VAL A 319 -11.66 22.12 7.25
N LEU A 320 -12.17 23.00 6.40
CA LEU A 320 -11.50 24.27 6.15
C LEU A 320 -11.52 24.98 7.51
N PRO A 321 -10.38 25.22 8.18
CA PRO A 321 -10.38 26.02 9.38
C PRO A 321 -11.02 27.35 9.02
N PRO A 322 -11.94 27.89 9.84
CA PRO A 322 -12.52 29.18 9.53
C PRO A 322 -11.37 30.18 9.57
N ALA A 323 -11.17 30.92 8.47
CA ALA A 323 -10.39 32.14 8.49
C ALA A 323 -11.13 33.16 9.38
N ILE A 324 -11.00 33.00 10.69
CA ILE A 324 -11.52 33.94 11.66
C ILE A 324 -10.43 35.00 11.83
N ASN A 325 -10.54 36.06 11.02
CA ASN A 325 -10.28 37.38 11.55
C ASN A 325 -11.48 37.73 12.44
N ARG A 326 -11.28 37.71 13.76
CA ARG A 326 -12.10 38.47 14.69
C ARG A 326 -11.18 39.18 15.66
N ASP A 327 -11.29 40.50 15.60
CA ASP A 327 -10.71 41.44 16.55
C ASP A 327 -10.91 40.97 18.00
N GLY A 328 -9.83 41.05 18.77
CA GLY A 328 -9.89 41.09 20.22
C GLY A 328 -9.57 39.79 20.94
N ASP A 329 -8.39 39.21 20.74
CA ASP A 329 -7.66 38.58 21.85
C ASP A 329 -6.15 38.67 21.62
N LYS A 330 -5.43 39.02 22.68
CA LYS A 330 -4.01 39.40 22.63
C LYS A 330 -3.16 38.24 22.12
N ALA A 331 -2.28 38.53 21.18
CA ALA A 331 -1.23 37.62 20.73
C ALA A 331 -0.51 37.03 21.95
N VAL A 332 -0.56 35.71 22.10
CA VAL A 332 0.39 35.00 22.95
C VAL A 332 1.74 35.13 22.24
N GLU A 333 2.66 35.89 22.84
CA GLU A 333 4.01 36.00 22.28
C GLU A 333 4.63 34.61 22.16
N PRO A 334 5.31 34.29 21.04
CA PRO A 334 6.00 33.03 20.88
C PRO A 334 7.06 32.87 21.97
N MET A 335 7.10 31.67 22.55
CA MET A 335 8.04 31.25 23.59
C MET A 335 9.48 31.59 23.17
N LYS A 336 10.13 32.51 23.89
CA LYS A 336 11.55 32.83 23.71
C LYS A 336 12.38 31.60 24.05
N ILE A 337 13.01 31.00 23.04
CA ILE A 337 14.09 30.02 23.22
C ILE A 337 15.29 30.78 23.79
N ILE A 338 15.65 30.47 25.03
CA ILE A 338 16.88 30.97 25.66
C ILE A 338 18.05 30.13 25.11
N PRO A 339 19.12 30.73 24.55
CA PRO A 339 20.27 29.97 24.09
C PRO A 339 20.95 29.27 25.27
N SER A 340 21.27 27.99 25.11
CA SER A 340 22.09 27.23 26.05
C SER A 340 23.45 27.91 26.19
N GLN A 341 23.79 28.38 27.40
CA GLN A 341 25.15 28.78 27.69
C GLN A 341 26.05 27.56 27.77
N SER A 342 27.08 27.56 26.93
CA SER A 342 28.28 26.74 27.09
C SER A 342 28.92 27.01 28.45
N LYS A 343 29.19 25.94 29.20
CA LYS A 343 30.29 25.88 30.15
C LYS A 343 31.22 24.76 29.75
#